data_AF-A0AB38PMQ6-F1
#
_entry.id   AF-A0AB38PMQ6-F1
#
_cell.length_a   1.000
_cell.length_b   1.000
_cell.length_c   1.000
_cell.angle_alpha   90.00
_cell.angle_beta   90.00
_cell.angle_gamma   90.00
#
_symmetry.space_group_name_H-M   'P 1'
#
loop_
_entity.id
_entity.type
_entity.pdbx_description
1 polymer ?
#
loop_
_entity_poly.entity_id
_entity_poly.type
_entity_poly.pdbx_seq_one_letter_code
_entity_poly.pdbx_strand_id
1 'polypeptide(L)'
;MSNEKELALKKQESSFEIQTADLSTSDLPSLEDAQELPIDLCGNYWTPEHAGEFRKMFFVEIKPQRVLSATNPDELIDLDCATFLERTEDGTVQTVTNGSRRLVGILEQYIENGSLKTGTPLKITYMGKRKNKTNNFQSDNWSVKPLRLNLPVAG
;
A
#
# COMPACT_ATOMS: atom_id res chain seq x y z
N MET A 1 -10.53 30.52 21.73
CA MET A 1 -9.28 29.73 21.81
C MET A 1 -9.61 28.27 22.09
N SER A 2 -10.26 27.59 21.14
CA SER A 2 -10.75 26.21 21.34
C SER A 2 -10.67 25.31 20.11
N ASN A 3 -10.19 25.80 18.96
CA ASN A 3 -10.12 25.01 17.72
C ASN A 3 -8.76 24.37 17.44
N GLU A 4 -7.70 24.78 18.14
CA GLU A 4 -6.36 24.23 17.89
C GLU A 4 -6.14 22.88 18.56
N LYS A 5 -6.90 22.57 19.63
CA LYS A 5 -6.80 21.28 20.33
C LYS A 5 -7.49 20.13 19.59
N GLU A 6 -8.56 20.40 18.86
CA GLU A 6 -9.30 19.36 18.12
C GLU A 6 -8.57 18.93 16.83
N LEU A 7 -7.83 19.86 16.20
CA LEU A 7 -6.97 19.55 15.06
C LEU A 7 -5.68 18.80 15.48
N ALA A 8 -5.24 18.97 16.72
CA ALA A 8 -4.07 18.28 17.27
C ALA A 8 -4.36 16.81 17.61
N LEU A 9 -5.59 16.46 17.98
CA LEU A 9 -6.01 15.08 18.26
C LEU A 9 -6.10 14.19 16.99
N LYS A 10 -6.33 14.77 15.81
CA LYS A 10 -6.33 14.03 14.54
C LYS A 10 -4.92 13.79 13.95
N LYS A 11 -3.87 14.30 14.60
CA LYS A 11 -2.47 14.01 14.27
C LYS A 11 -1.90 12.81 15.01
N GLN A 12 -2.63 12.24 15.97
CA GLN A 12 -2.29 10.96 16.57
C GLN A 12 -2.75 9.85 15.63
N GLU A 13 -1.76 9.31 14.91
CA GLU A 13 -1.73 7.93 14.42
C GLU A 13 -2.88 7.51 13.49
N SER A 14 -2.74 7.83 12.20
CA SER A 14 -3.33 6.96 11.17
C SER A 14 -2.48 5.67 11.02
N SER A 15 -2.10 5.05 12.13
CA SER A 15 -1.46 3.74 12.19
C SER A 15 -2.56 2.74 12.56
N PHE A 16 -2.58 1.58 11.91
CA PHE A 16 -3.40 0.47 12.38
C PHE A 16 -2.66 -0.14 13.57
N GLU A 17 -3.09 0.14 14.80
CA GLU A 17 -2.49 -0.46 16.00
C GLU A 17 -2.96 -1.91 16.15
N ILE A 18 -2.06 -2.87 15.88
CA ILE A 18 -2.30 -4.30 16.12
C ILE A 18 -1.92 -4.60 17.57
N GLN A 19 -2.89 -5.07 18.36
CA GLN A 19 -2.66 -5.47 19.75
C GLN A 19 -1.85 -6.77 19.82
N THR A 20 -0.90 -6.84 20.75
CA THR A 20 -0.09 -8.04 21.03
C THR A 20 -0.29 -8.51 22.46
N ALA A 21 -0.48 -9.80 22.68
CA ALA A 21 -0.49 -10.41 24.01
C ALA A 21 0.92 -10.91 24.38
N ASP A 22 1.27 -10.86 25.66
CA ASP A 22 2.50 -11.46 26.19
C ASP A 22 2.34 -12.99 26.26
N LEU A 23 3.15 -13.72 25.50
CA LEU A 23 3.12 -15.18 25.43
C LEU A 23 3.97 -15.85 26.51
N SER A 24 4.70 -15.08 27.32
CA SER A 24 5.54 -15.62 28.40
C SER A 24 4.75 -15.96 29.66
N THR A 25 3.49 -15.52 29.74
CA THR A 25 2.56 -15.85 30.82
C THR A 25 1.65 -17.01 30.41
N SER A 26 1.26 -17.84 31.38
CA SER A 26 0.28 -18.92 31.17
C SER A 26 -1.17 -18.43 31.20
N ASP A 27 -1.40 -17.12 31.38
CA ASP A 27 -2.70 -16.48 31.48
C ASP A 27 -2.95 -15.61 30.23
N LEU A 28 -3.30 -16.28 29.13
CA LEU A 28 -3.63 -15.62 27.87
C LEU A 28 -5.08 -15.11 27.91
N PRO A 29 -5.35 -13.89 27.42
CA PRO A 29 -6.71 -13.36 27.35
C PRO A 29 -7.60 -14.23 26.46
N SER A 30 -8.86 -14.42 26.87
CA SER A 30 -9.86 -15.08 26.02
C SER A 30 -10.12 -14.26 24.76
N LEU A 31 -10.35 -14.95 23.64
CA LEU A 31 -10.66 -14.34 22.34
C LEU A 31 -12.15 -14.48 21.96
N GLU A 32 -13.02 -14.97 22.86
CA GLU A 32 -14.44 -15.23 22.56
C GLU A 32 -15.21 -13.96 22.14
N ASP A 33 -14.92 -12.82 22.77
CA ASP A 33 -15.51 -11.52 22.44
C ASP A 33 -14.58 -10.63 21.59
N ALA A 34 -13.47 -11.20 21.08
CA ALA A 34 -12.54 -10.44 20.25
C ALA A 34 -13.20 -10.03 18.94
N GLN A 35 -13.02 -8.76 18.56
CA GLN A 35 -13.52 -8.24 17.31
C GLN A 35 -12.45 -8.33 16.23
N GLU A 36 -12.84 -8.83 15.07
CA GLU A 36 -12.01 -8.76 13.88
C GLU A 36 -11.76 -7.30 13.53
N LEU A 37 -10.50 -6.91 13.43
CA LEU A 37 -10.16 -5.64 12.82
C LEU A 37 -10.51 -5.73 11.34
N PRO A 38 -11.01 -4.64 10.72
CA PRO A 38 -11.29 -4.61 9.29
C PRO A 38 -9.99 -4.48 8.48
N ILE A 39 -8.94 -5.21 8.86
CA ILE A 39 -7.66 -5.27 8.17
C ILE A 39 -7.30 -6.72 7.84
N ASP A 40 -7.07 -6.98 6.56
CA ASP A 40 -6.47 -8.22 6.11
C ASP A 40 -4.94 -8.07 6.10
N LEU A 41 -4.27 -8.88 6.94
CA LEU A 41 -2.82 -8.94 7.03
C LEU A 41 -2.20 -9.78 5.91
N CYS A 42 -2.99 -10.52 5.14
CA CYS A 42 -2.54 -11.15 3.90
C CYS A 42 -2.19 -10.06 2.89
N GLY A 43 -0.89 -9.80 2.73
CA GLY A 43 -0.40 -8.90 1.69
C GLY A 43 -0.74 -9.45 0.31
N ASN A 44 -1.71 -8.83 -0.36
CA ASN A 44 -2.09 -9.20 -1.71
C ASN A 44 -1.04 -8.67 -2.69
N TYR A 45 -0.18 -9.55 -3.19
CA TYR A 45 0.75 -9.20 -4.26
C TYR A 45 -0.05 -8.97 -5.54
N TRP A 46 -0.17 -7.71 -5.95
CA TRP A 46 -0.97 -7.35 -7.11
C TRP A 46 -0.14 -7.50 -8.39
N THR A 47 -0.51 -8.48 -9.20
CA THR A 47 0.07 -8.76 -10.53
C THR A 47 -1.01 -8.53 -11.59
N PRO A 48 -1.21 -7.30 -12.11
CA PRO A 48 -2.22 -7.07 -13.15
C PRO A 48 -1.85 -7.81 -14.44
N GLU A 49 -2.83 -8.43 -15.08
CA GLU A 49 -2.64 -9.27 -16.27
C GLU A 49 -2.94 -8.51 -17.57
N HIS A 50 -3.85 -7.54 -17.52
CA HIS A 50 -4.42 -6.85 -18.65
C HIS A 50 -4.28 -5.32 -18.56
N ALA A 51 -3.93 -4.71 -19.69
CA ALA A 51 -3.89 -3.26 -19.78
C ALA A 51 -5.27 -2.64 -19.50
N GLY A 52 -5.31 -1.63 -18.65
CA GLY A 52 -6.54 -0.98 -18.18
C GLY A 52 -6.94 -1.38 -16.76
N GLU A 53 -6.41 -2.49 -16.22
CA GLU A 53 -6.61 -2.84 -14.81
C GLU A 53 -6.10 -1.73 -13.89
N PHE A 54 -6.91 -1.36 -12.90
CA PHE A 54 -6.57 -0.32 -11.95
C PHE A 54 -7.06 -0.63 -10.56
N ARG A 55 -6.36 -0.07 -9.58
CA ARG A 55 -6.79 -0.03 -8.18
C ARG A 55 -6.77 1.40 -7.67
N LYS A 56 -7.63 1.70 -6.70
CA LYS A 56 -7.64 2.97 -5.96
C LYS A 56 -7.22 2.68 -4.54
N MET A 57 -6.08 3.21 -4.13
CA MET A 57 -5.42 2.82 -2.90
C MET A 57 -4.62 3.96 -2.30
N PHE A 58 -4.34 3.86 -1.01
CA PHE A 58 -3.50 4.80 -0.28
C PHE A 58 -2.06 4.33 -0.29
N PHE A 59 -1.14 5.20 -0.67
CA PHE A 59 0.28 4.91 -0.58
C PHE A 59 0.71 4.79 0.90
N VAL A 60 1.42 3.73 1.26
CA VAL A 60 1.96 3.56 2.61
C VAL A 60 3.44 3.88 2.63
N GLU A 61 4.24 3.02 1.98
CA GLU A 61 5.69 3.09 2.00
C GLU A 61 6.28 2.30 0.82
N ILE A 62 7.59 2.48 0.60
CA ILE A 62 8.42 1.59 -0.21
C ILE A 62 9.46 1.00 0.73
N LYS A 63 9.57 -0.33 0.75
CA LYS A 63 10.59 -1.02 1.55
C LYS A 63 11.12 -2.25 0.81
N PRO A 64 12.39 -2.63 1.06
CA PRO A 64 12.93 -3.89 0.58
C PRO A 64 12.13 -5.06 1.17
N GLN A 65 11.76 -6.02 0.33
CA GLN A 65 11.14 -7.27 0.73
C GLN A 65 11.87 -8.44 0.07
N ARG A 66 12.02 -9.53 0.82
CA ARG A 66 12.48 -10.80 0.27
C ARG A 66 11.35 -11.48 -0.47
N VAL A 67 11.48 -11.56 -1.79
CA VAL A 67 10.48 -12.17 -2.68
C VAL A 67 11.12 -13.25 -3.54
N LEU A 68 10.31 -14.20 -4.00
CA LEU A 68 10.78 -15.20 -4.98
C LEU A 68 11.10 -14.50 -6.30
N SER A 69 12.22 -14.87 -6.91
CA SER A 69 12.63 -14.33 -8.19
C SER A 69 11.68 -14.77 -9.30
N ALA A 70 11.24 -13.79 -10.10
CA ALA A 70 10.40 -14.05 -11.27
C ALA A 70 11.12 -14.85 -12.37
N THR A 71 12.45 -14.90 -12.34
CA THR A 71 13.27 -15.64 -13.32
C THR A 71 13.82 -16.95 -12.77
N ASN A 72 13.86 -17.12 -11.45
CA ASN A 72 14.38 -18.30 -10.78
C ASN A 72 13.55 -18.61 -9.53
N PRO A 73 12.54 -19.51 -9.62
CA PRO A 73 11.61 -19.77 -8.53
C PRO A 73 12.25 -20.26 -7.22
N ASP A 74 13.48 -20.77 -7.27
CA ASP A 74 14.22 -21.29 -6.11
C ASP A 74 15.11 -20.22 -5.44
N GLU A 75 15.10 -18.98 -5.94
CA GLU A 75 15.94 -17.89 -5.47
C GLU A 75 15.12 -16.78 -4.82
N LEU A 76 15.51 -16.40 -3.61
CA LEU A 76 14.99 -15.21 -2.94
C LEU A 76 15.85 -14.00 -3.32
N ILE A 77 15.19 -12.94 -3.79
CA ILE A 77 15.82 -11.66 -4.10
C ILE A 77 15.26 -10.58 -3.17
N ASP A 78 16.11 -9.61 -2.82
CA ASP A 78 15.68 -8.39 -2.17
C ASP A 78 15.16 -7.44 -3.26
N LEU A 79 13.88 -7.07 -3.17
CA LEU A 79 13.22 -6.18 -4.12
C LEU A 79 12.48 -5.09 -3.36
N ASP A 80 12.68 -3.85 -3.77
CA ASP A 80 11.86 -2.75 -3.27
C ASP A 80 10.42 -2.92 -3.75
N CYS A 81 9.51 -2.98 -2.77
CA CYS A 81 8.09 -3.17 -2.99
C CYS A 81 7.33 -1.95 -2.48
N ALA A 82 6.46 -1.41 -3.33
CA ALA A 82 5.50 -0.39 -2.92
C ALA A 82 4.33 -1.06 -2.20
N THR A 83 4.03 -0.57 -1.00
CA THR A 83 2.94 -1.04 -0.15
C THR A 83 1.81 -0.02 -0.15
N PHE A 84 0.59 -0.51 -0.27
CA PHE A 84 -0.63 0.29 -0.32
C PHE A 84 -1.71 -0.29 0.58
N LEU A 85 -2.69 0.54 0.92
CA LEU A 85 -3.93 0.12 1.54
C LEU A 85 -5.10 0.36 0.58
N GLU A 86 -5.88 -0.67 0.35
CA GLU A 86 -7.10 -0.60 -0.45
C GLU A 86 -8.29 -0.93 0.45
N ARG A 87 -9.37 -0.15 0.33
CA ARG A 87 -10.65 -0.49 0.95
C ARG A 87 -11.53 -1.19 -0.08
N THR A 88 -11.92 -2.42 0.21
CA THR A 88 -12.81 -3.24 -0.61
C THR A 88 -14.27 -2.79 -0.46
N GLU A 89 -15.15 -3.32 -1.30
CA GLU A 89 -16.57 -2.90 -1.37
C GLU A 89 -17.36 -3.24 -0.09
N ASP A 90 -16.99 -4.33 0.58
CA ASP A 90 -17.52 -4.76 1.88
C ASP A 90 -17.01 -3.91 3.07
N GLY A 91 -16.06 -3.01 2.80
CA GLY A 91 -15.49 -2.10 3.79
C GLY A 91 -14.20 -2.59 4.45
N THR A 92 -13.75 -3.80 4.16
CA THR A 92 -12.47 -4.36 4.62
C THR A 92 -11.30 -3.56 4.05
N VAL A 93 -10.25 -3.36 4.83
CA VAL A 93 -9.00 -2.75 4.38
C VAL A 93 -7.99 -3.88 4.15
N GLN A 94 -7.38 -3.93 2.98
CA GLN A 94 -6.37 -4.92 2.68
C GLN A 94 -5.06 -4.27 2.30
N THR A 95 -3.97 -4.95 2.62
CA THR A 95 -2.63 -4.56 2.17
C THR A 95 -2.43 -5.03 0.73
N VAL A 96 -2.02 -4.12 -0.15
CA VAL A 96 -1.68 -4.41 -1.53
C VAL A 96 -0.21 -4.10 -1.76
N THR A 97 0.53 -5.05 -2.33
CA THR A 97 1.96 -4.90 -2.59
C THR A 97 2.26 -5.05 -4.07
N ASN A 98 3.18 -4.24 -4.60
CA ASN A 98 3.68 -4.40 -5.97
C ASN A 98 5.18 -4.10 -6.05
N GLY A 99 5.95 -5.05 -6.60
CA GLY A 99 7.40 -4.95 -6.78
C GLY A 99 7.83 -4.52 -8.19
N SER A 100 6.94 -3.96 -9.02
CA SER A 100 7.33 -3.50 -10.35
C SER A 100 8.33 -2.35 -10.22
N ARG A 101 9.59 -2.59 -10.59
CA ARG A 101 10.68 -1.60 -10.55
C ARG A 101 10.33 -0.30 -11.28
N ARG A 102 9.45 -0.34 -12.29
CA ARG A 102 8.94 0.86 -12.97
C ARG A 102 7.93 1.64 -12.12
N LEU A 103 7.01 0.95 -11.45
CA LEU A 103 6.05 1.60 -10.57
C LEU A 103 6.78 2.21 -9.36
N VAL A 104 7.66 1.43 -8.73
CA VAL A 104 8.49 1.86 -7.60
C VAL A 104 9.30 3.10 -7.98
N GLY A 105 10.04 3.07 -9.09
CA GLY A 105 10.83 4.23 -9.53
C GLY A 105 9.99 5.48 -9.87
N ILE A 106 8.74 5.32 -10.33
CA ILE A 106 7.82 6.46 -10.49
C ILE A 106 7.50 7.07 -9.13
N LEU A 107 7.16 6.25 -8.14
CA LEU A 107 6.75 6.71 -6.81
C LEU A 107 7.92 7.35 -6.05
N GLU A 108 9.10 6.74 -6.07
CA GLU A 108 10.33 7.26 -5.45
C GLU A 108 10.62 8.70 -5.89
N GLN A 109 10.54 8.98 -7.20
CA GLN A 109 10.75 10.33 -7.73
C GLN A 109 9.83 11.39 -7.07
N TYR A 110 8.58 11.02 -6.76
CA TYR A 110 7.62 11.91 -6.10
C TYR A 110 7.76 11.93 -4.58
N ILE A 111 8.32 10.89 -3.97
CA ILE A 111 8.69 10.89 -2.55
C ILE A 111 9.87 11.84 -2.34
N GLU A 112 10.91 11.71 -3.16
CA GLU A 112 12.12 12.54 -3.09
C GLU A 112 11.83 14.03 -3.26
N ASN A 113 10.89 14.38 -4.15
CA ASN A 113 10.48 15.77 -4.34
C ASN A 113 9.39 16.26 -3.35
N GLY A 114 8.96 15.40 -2.42
CA GLY A 114 8.01 15.71 -1.36
C GLY A 114 6.53 15.77 -1.76
N SER A 115 6.20 15.45 -3.02
CA SER A 115 4.82 15.47 -3.53
C SER A 115 4.01 14.21 -3.18
N LEU A 116 4.68 13.10 -2.89
CA LEU A 116 4.07 11.85 -2.45
C LEU A 116 4.47 11.54 -1.01
N LYS A 117 3.47 11.26 -0.15
CA LYS A 117 3.67 10.89 1.26
C LYS A 117 2.75 9.75 1.65
N THR A 118 3.05 9.05 2.75
CA THR A 118 2.14 8.08 3.37
C THR A 118 0.73 8.67 3.51
N GLY A 119 -0.28 7.88 3.17
CA GLY A 119 -1.68 8.27 3.13
C GLY A 119 -2.11 9.00 1.85
N THR A 120 -1.23 9.20 0.86
CA THR A 120 -1.65 9.81 -0.41
C THR A 120 -2.59 8.87 -1.18
N PRO A 121 -3.82 9.29 -1.51
CA PRO A 121 -4.74 8.47 -2.28
C PRO A 121 -4.37 8.50 -3.76
N LEU A 122 -4.23 7.34 -4.38
CA LEU A 122 -3.81 7.15 -5.76
C LEU A 122 -4.79 6.27 -6.52
N LYS A 123 -5.01 6.57 -7.80
CA LYS A 123 -5.45 5.60 -8.80
C LYS A 123 -4.23 5.14 -9.58
N ILE A 124 -3.91 3.86 -9.50
CA ILE A 124 -2.80 3.24 -10.22
C ILE A 124 -3.38 2.32 -11.27
N THR A 125 -3.01 2.54 -12.53
CA THR A 125 -3.51 1.78 -13.70
C THR A 125 -2.34 1.12 -14.42
N TYR A 126 -2.44 -0.18 -14.67
CA TYR A 126 -1.53 -0.91 -15.53
C TYR A 126 -1.83 -0.57 -16.99
N MET A 127 -0.84 -0.04 -17.70
CA MET A 127 -1.00 0.41 -19.09
C MET A 127 -0.45 -0.62 -20.10
N GLY A 128 -0.23 -1.86 -19.65
CA GLY A 128 0.41 -2.91 -20.44
C GLY A 128 1.93 -2.77 -20.50
N LYS A 129 2.55 -3.61 -21.31
CA LYS A 129 4.00 -3.58 -21.54
C LYS A 129 4.34 -2.59 -22.64
N ARG A 130 5.43 -1.84 -22.45
CA ARG A 130 5.99 -0.93 -23.45
C ARG A 130 7.39 -1.40 -23.82
N LYS A 131 7.66 -1.52 -25.12
CA LYS A 131 9.01 -1.82 -25.62
C LYS A 131 9.98 -0.71 -25.20
N ASN A 132 11.12 -1.11 -24.65
CA ASN A 132 12.16 -0.17 -24.27
C ASN A 132 12.81 0.44 -25.53
N LYS A 133 13.21 1.71 -25.45
CA LYS A 133 13.91 2.37 -26.56
C LYS A 133 15.35 1.84 -26.74
N THR A 134 15.94 1.32 -25.67
CA THR A 134 17.37 1.01 -25.56
C THR A 134 17.71 -0.48 -25.73
N ASN A 135 16.72 -1.37 -25.71
CA ASN A 135 16.92 -2.81 -25.88
C ASN A 135 15.64 -3.49 -26.37
N ASN A 136 15.71 -4.81 -26.63
CA ASN A 136 14.58 -5.61 -27.09
C ASN A 136 13.63 -6.04 -25.96
N PHE A 137 13.90 -5.66 -24.70
CA PHE A 137 13.02 -5.99 -23.58
C PHE A 137 11.81 -5.04 -23.54
N GLN A 138 10.75 -5.51 -22.88
CA GLN A 138 9.58 -4.72 -22.58
C GLN A 138 9.51 -4.51 -21.07
N SER A 139 8.97 -3.38 -20.64
CA SER A 139 8.74 -3.09 -19.23
C SER A 139 7.30 -2.69 -19.01
N ASP A 140 6.81 -2.94 -17.81
CA ASP A 140 5.49 -2.47 -17.40
C ASP A 140 5.40 -0.96 -17.51
N ASN A 141 4.31 -0.50 -18.09
CA ASN A 141 3.96 0.90 -18.19
C ASN A 141 2.82 1.18 -17.21
N TRP A 142 2.90 2.30 -16.50
CA TRP A 142 1.97 2.62 -15.42
C TRP A 142 1.42 4.03 -15.59
N SER A 143 0.16 4.23 -15.20
CA SER A 143 -0.41 5.55 -14.96
C SER A 143 -0.73 5.68 -13.48
N VAL A 144 -0.08 6.63 -12.81
CA VAL A 144 -0.28 6.93 -11.39
C VAL A 144 -0.92 8.31 -11.30
N LYS A 145 -2.11 8.40 -10.70
CA LYS A 145 -2.85 9.67 -10.58
C LYS A 145 -3.27 9.90 -9.13
N PRO A 146 -2.90 11.03 -8.49
CA PRO A 146 -3.42 11.37 -7.18
C PRO A 146 -4.94 11.61 -7.24
N LEU A 147 -5.63 11.22 -6.19
CA LEU A 147 -7.07 11.40 -6.04
C LEU A 147 -7.35 12.52 -5.05
N ARG A 148 -8.48 13.22 -5.23
CA ARG A 148 -8.99 14.16 -4.26
C ARG A 148 -10.15 13.50 -3.53
N LEU A 149 -10.07 13.41 -2.21
CA LEU A 149 -11.18 12.92 -1.38
C LEU A 149 -12.18 14.04 -1.16
N ASN A 150 -13.46 13.75 -1.39
CA ASN A 150 -14.56 14.61 -0.97
C ASN A 150 -14.88 14.26 0.49
N LEU A 151 -14.13 14.83 1.42
CA LEU A 151 -14.46 14.72 2.84
C LEU A 151 -15.65 15.66 3.14
N PRO A 152 -16.67 15.23 3.89
CA PRO A 152 -17.72 16.14 4.34
C PRO A 152 -17.06 17.28 5.12
N VAL A 153 -17.44 18.52 4.80
CA VAL A 153 -17.08 19.67 5.62
C VAL A 153 -17.73 19.44 6.97
N ALA A 154 -16.92 19.26 8.01
CA ALA A 154 -17.44 19.13 9.37
C ALA A 154 -18.29 20.38 9.68
N GLY A 155 -19.58 20.15 9.92
CA GLY A 155 -20.48 21.16 10.48
C GLY A 155 -20.28 21.30 11.97
#